data_AF-A0A7S2BKB0-F1
#
_entry.id   AF-A0A7S2BKB0-F1
#
_cell.length_a   1.000
_cell.length_b   1.000
_cell.length_c   1.000
_cell.angle_alpha   90.00
_cell.angle_beta   90.00
_cell.angle_gamma   90.00
#
_symmetry.space_group_name_H-M   'P 1'
#
loop_
_entity.id
_entity.type
_entity.pdbx_description
1 polymer ?
#
loop_
_entity_poly.entity_id
_entity_poly.type
_entity_poly.pdbx_seq_one_letter_code
_entity_poly.pdbx_strand_id
1 'polypeptide(L)'
;FRHPLSGLPMIILSAAQQPFPAGFYAFRFSGVGNPTSQGHDRGYWSMGTFGDVHLYPQLKVLDVASDVPAPRYRNLMKDAGLLAAPPWQSIALLRDDRPGATNLVVFYFRLNARPLLPPSVSVVPLALRGPLGFIFEEFCFDGVKVLSPANPMNTSRYSNITGSFPCEHGVTAHESWCPSTFAAWPPLLGPVDCWGSGSTAMISVPNYAYLEDRMQQAPVAYYGFEADVAYALQVRVKNPFQDYAPTKWVLDFGHEASKPFSSFVLKTFDVTMTNLRPASMTVSSPNDIVTVENPNAGFLPVNI
;
A
#
# COMPACT_ATOMS: atom_id res chain seq x y z
N PHE A 1 1.27 28.45 -3.32
CA PHE A 1 1.07 29.55 -2.35
C PHE A 1 1.74 29.18 -1.03
N ARG A 2 2.36 30.13 -0.32
CA ARG A 2 3.00 29.89 0.99
C ARG A 2 2.32 30.76 2.04
N HIS A 3 2.11 30.21 3.24
CA HIS A 3 1.58 30.95 4.37
C HIS A 3 2.54 32.07 4.77
N PRO A 4 2.06 33.32 4.95
CA PRO A 4 2.93 34.48 5.13
C PRO A 4 3.77 34.42 6.41
N LEU A 5 3.26 33.79 7.47
CA LEU A 5 3.99 33.60 8.74
C LEU A 5 4.84 32.32 8.78
N SER A 6 4.26 31.15 8.49
CA SER A 6 4.96 29.87 8.61
C SER A 6 5.78 29.47 7.38
N GLY A 7 5.62 30.13 6.23
CA GLY A 7 6.29 29.78 4.98
C GLY A 7 5.87 28.44 4.37
N LEU A 8 4.91 27.75 4.99
CA LEU A 8 4.43 26.42 4.60
C LEU A 8 3.52 26.49 3.36
N PRO A 9 3.48 25.44 2.52
CA PRO A 9 2.54 25.35 1.41
C PRO A 9 1.09 25.49 1.90
N MET A 10 0.30 26.33 1.23
CA MET A 10 -1.12 26.55 1.56
C MET A 10 -2.00 26.05 0.41
N ILE A 11 -3.06 25.32 0.76
CA ILE A 11 -4.21 25.05 -0.10
C ILE A 11 -5.35 25.94 0.40
N ILE A 12 -5.98 26.68 -0.51
CA ILE A 12 -7.21 27.42 -0.22
C ILE A 12 -8.31 26.80 -1.10
N LEU A 13 -9.38 26.34 -0.47
CA LEU A 13 -10.55 25.81 -1.15
C LEU A 13 -11.70 26.79 -0.94
N SER A 14 -12.31 27.26 -2.02
CA SER A 14 -13.50 28.11 -1.99
C SER A 14 -14.63 27.43 -2.76
N ALA A 15 -15.79 27.26 -2.12
CA ALA A 15 -16.99 26.82 -2.82
C ALA A 15 -17.50 27.96 -3.72
N ALA A 16 -17.45 27.77 -5.04
CA ALA A 16 -17.70 28.87 -5.98
C ALA A 16 -19.18 29.02 -6.40
N GLN A 17 -20.09 28.09 -6.05
CA GLN A 17 -21.53 28.19 -6.40
C GLN A 17 -22.41 27.09 -5.78
N GLN A 18 -21.88 25.90 -5.55
CA GLN A 18 -22.58 24.79 -4.89
C GLN A 18 -21.87 24.41 -3.59
N PRO A 19 -22.61 23.98 -2.55
CA PRO A 19 -22.00 23.48 -1.32
C PRO A 19 -21.10 22.30 -1.66
N PHE A 20 -19.92 22.25 -1.03
CA PHE A 20 -19.07 21.06 -1.08
C PHE A 20 -19.89 19.88 -0.52
N PRO A 21 -20.15 18.81 -1.29
CA PRO A 21 -20.88 17.66 -0.78
C PRO A 21 -20.21 17.07 0.47
N ALA A 22 -20.97 16.45 1.36
CA ALA A 22 -20.34 15.64 2.40
C ALA A 22 -19.61 14.46 1.73
N GLY A 23 -18.34 14.24 2.06
CA GLY A 23 -17.54 13.18 1.45
C GLY A 23 -16.06 13.24 1.81
N PHE A 24 -15.31 12.24 1.35
CA PHE A 24 -13.87 12.21 1.48
C PHE A 24 -13.21 12.94 0.30
N TYR A 25 -12.31 13.86 0.61
CA TYR A 25 -11.58 14.64 -0.38
C TYR A 25 -10.09 14.36 -0.28
N ALA A 26 -9.46 14.07 -1.42
CA ALA A 26 -8.01 13.86 -1.53
C ALA A 26 -7.37 15.01 -2.30
N PHE A 27 -6.31 15.60 -1.73
CA PHE A 27 -5.54 16.67 -2.37
C PHE A 27 -4.17 16.15 -2.75
N ARG A 28 -3.81 16.30 -4.03
CA ARG A 28 -2.51 15.85 -4.58
C ARG A 28 -1.74 17.04 -5.13
N PHE A 29 -0.49 17.19 -4.70
CA PHE A 29 0.41 18.20 -5.23
C PHE A 29 1.28 17.60 -6.35
N SER A 30 1.31 18.25 -7.51
CA SER A 30 2.33 18.01 -8.53
C SER A 30 3.57 18.84 -8.19
N GLY A 31 4.74 18.20 -8.15
CA GLY A 31 6.03 18.89 -7.94
C GLY A 31 6.47 19.10 -6.49
N VAL A 32 5.73 18.58 -5.50
CA VAL A 32 6.21 18.53 -4.11
C VAL A 32 6.79 17.15 -3.83
N GLY A 33 8.09 17.11 -3.53
CA GLY A 33 8.77 15.89 -3.10
C GLY A 33 8.55 15.65 -1.61
N ASN A 34 8.24 14.42 -1.25
CA ASN A 34 8.26 14.01 0.16
C ASN A 34 9.68 14.19 0.71
N PRO A 35 9.83 14.72 1.94
CA PRO A 35 11.15 14.83 2.56
C PRO A 35 11.78 13.43 2.66
N THR A 36 13.01 13.30 2.16
CA THR A 36 13.75 12.03 2.11
C THR A 36 14.56 11.77 3.39
N SER A 37 14.79 12.81 4.17
CA SER A 37 15.42 12.79 5.49
C SER A 37 14.37 12.93 6.61
N GLN A 38 14.68 12.39 7.78
CA GLN A 38 13.83 12.60 8.96
C GLN A 38 13.80 14.08 9.30
N GLY A 39 12.61 14.68 9.33
CA GLY A 39 12.40 15.93 10.06
C GLY A 39 12.48 15.64 11.56
N HIS A 40 13.32 16.39 12.28
CA HIS A 40 13.33 16.33 13.75
C HIS A 40 12.03 16.86 14.36
N ASP A 41 11.34 17.77 13.64
CA ASP A 41 10.12 18.42 14.11
C ASP A 41 8.85 17.79 13.54
N ARG A 42 7.81 17.73 14.39
CA ARG A 42 6.46 17.34 13.99
C ARG A 42 5.89 18.47 13.12
N GLY A 43 5.66 18.17 11.83
CA GLY A 43 4.78 19.01 11.02
C GLY A 43 3.34 18.90 11.50
N TYR A 44 2.57 19.98 11.40
CA TYR A 44 1.14 20.00 11.63
C TYR A 44 0.44 20.62 10.42
N TRP A 45 -0.68 20.03 10.02
CA TRP A 45 -1.64 20.64 9.12
C TRP A 45 -2.62 21.44 9.97
N SER A 46 -2.63 22.76 9.82
CA SER A 46 -3.66 23.58 10.43
C SER A 46 -4.85 23.67 9.48
N MET A 47 -6.01 23.22 9.93
CA MET A 47 -7.27 23.25 9.18
C MET A 47 -8.19 24.28 9.83
N GLY A 48 -8.65 25.26 9.07
CA GLY A 48 -9.60 26.26 9.54
C GLY A 48 -10.54 26.70 8.43
N THR A 49 -11.66 27.25 8.82
CA THR A 49 -12.68 27.85 7.96
C THR A 49 -12.48 29.35 7.92
N PHE A 50 -12.37 29.87 6.71
CA PHE A 50 -12.13 31.28 6.46
C PHE A 50 -13.26 31.88 5.62
N GLY A 51 -13.71 33.06 6.01
CA GLY A 51 -14.61 33.92 5.28
C GLY A 51 -13.82 34.95 4.47
N ASP A 52 -14.51 35.58 3.53
CA ASP A 52 -13.94 36.63 2.68
C ASP A 52 -12.63 36.18 2.01
N VAL A 53 -12.61 34.95 1.51
CA VAL A 53 -11.42 34.30 0.93
C VAL A 53 -10.79 35.11 -0.21
N HIS A 54 -11.60 35.93 -0.88
CA HIS A 54 -11.19 36.87 -1.92
C HIS A 54 -10.33 38.05 -1.42
N LEU A 55 -10.29 38.31 -0.10
CA LEU A 55 -9.48 39.36 0.54
C LEU A 55 -8.10 38.88 1.01
N TYR A 56 -7.65 37.70 0.57
CA TYR A 56 -6.33 37.18 0.91
C TYR A 56 -5.22 38.23 0.69
N PRO A 57 -4.27 38.42 1.63
CA PRO A 57 -4.00 37.59 2.83
C PRO A 57 -4.82 37.94 4.07
N GLN A 58 -5.70 38.94 4.01
CA GLN A 58 -6.51 39.42 5.14
C GLN A 58 -7.80 38.60 5.26
N LEU A 59 -7.64 37.31 5.53
CA LEU A 59 -8.76 36.37 5.66
C LEU A 59 -9.50 36.60 6.99
N LYS A 60 -10.84 36.50 6.95
CA LYS A 60 -11.66 36.47 8.17
C LYS A 60 -11.71 35.05 8.71
N VAL A 61 -11.18 34.81 9.91
CA VAL A 61 -11.29 33.50 10.57
C VAL A 61 -12.73 33.30 11.05
N LEU A 62 -13.39 32.22 10.61
CA LEU A 62 -14.78 31.93 10.97
C LEU A 62 -14.90 30.94 12.13
N ASP A 63 -13.94 30.03 12.27
CA ASP A 63 -13.89 29.03 13.34
C ASP A 63 -12.47 28.87 13.90
N VAL A 64 -12.36 28.17 15.03
CA VAL A 64 -11.07 27.83 15.63
C VAL A 64 -10.41 26.76 14.77
N ALA A 65 -9.22 27.06 14.26
CA ALA A 65 -8.45 26.11 13.49
C ALA A 65 -8.06 24.88 14.35
N SER A 66 -8.09 23.71 13.73
CA SER A 66 -7.64 22.45 14.33
C SER A 66 -6.32 22.02 13.72
N ASP A 67 -5.36 21.69 14.57
CA ASP A 67 -4.06 21.20 14.14
C ASP A 67 -4.04 19.68 14.08
N VAL A 68 -3.88 19.15 12.87
CA VAL A 68 -3.75 17.72 12.61
C VAL A 68 -2.28 17.39 12.42
N PRO A 69 -1.69 16.47 13.22
CA PRO A 69 -0.30 16.08 13.04
C PRO A 69 -0.04 15.55 11.62
N ALA A 70 1.00 16.04 10.97
CA ALA A 70 1.45 15.46 9.69
C ALA A 70 1.98 14.03 9.91
N PRO A 71 1.80 13.12 8.93
CA PRO A 71 2.36 11.78 9.00
C PRO A 71 3.88 11.81 9.24
N ARG A 72 4.39 10.91 10.08
CA ARG A 72 5.82 10.80 10.36
C ARG A 72 6.46 9.69 9.54
N TYR A 73 7.59 9.98 8.93
CA TYR A 73 8.50 8.96 8.42
C TYR A 73 9.23 8.30 9.60
N ARG A 74 8.80 7.10 9.98
CA ARG A 74 9.47 6.30 11.03
C ARG A 74 10.43 5.26 10.45
N ASN A 75 11.41 4.84 11.25
CA ASN A 75 12.54 4.03 10.80
C ASN A 75 12.18 2.63 10.29
N LEU A 76 11.09 2.01 10.75
CA LEU A 76 10.75 0.62 10.42
C LEU A 76 9.65 0.46 9.36
N MET A 77 8.80 1.46 9.15
CA MET A 77 7.94 1.53 7.94
C MET A 77 8.76 1.70 6.64
N LYS A 78 10.08 1.94 6.75
CA LYS A 78 11.01 1.93 5.62
C LYS A 78 11.09 0.57 4.94
N ASP A 79 10.87 -0.50 5.69
CA ASP A 79 10.93 -1.87 5.19
C ASP A 79 9.59 -2.32 4.58
N ALA A 80 8.57 -1.45 4.58
CA ALA A 80 7.32 -1.79 3.92
C ALA A 80 7.53 -1.96 2.40
N GLY A 81 6.85 -2.94 1.83
CA GLY A 81 7.10 -3.35 0.46
C GLY A 81 6.06 -4.29 -0.12
N LEU A 82 6.27 -4.60 -1.40
CA LEU A 82 5.63 -5.73 -2.06
C LEU A 82 6.47 -6.99 -1.87
N LEU A 83 5.80 -8.10 -1.58
CA LEU A 83 6.47 -9.40 -1.60
C LEU A 83 6.79 -9.77 -3.05
N ALA A 84 8.06 -9.66 -3.42
CA ALA A 84 8.56 -9.95 -4.76
C ALA A 84 8.81 -11.45 -4.93
N ALA A 85 7.75 -12.25 -4.85
CA ALA A 85 7.85 -13.69 -5.03
C ALA A 85 8.32 -14.04 -6.46
N PRO A 86 9.18 -15.07 -6.61
CA PRO A 86 9.63 -15.53 -7.90
C PRO A 86 8.46 -16.10 -8.72
N PRO A 87 8.61 -16.24 -10.05
CA PRO A 87 7.52 -16.64 -10.94
C PRO A 87 6.83 -17.94 -10.54
N TRP A 88 7.59 -18.94 -10.08
CA TRP A 88 7.04 -20.23 -9.67
C TRP A 88 6.15 -20.15 -8.42
N GLN A 89 6.45 -19.24 -7.48
CA GLN A 89 5.64 -19.01 -6.27
C GLN A 89 4.46 -18.06 -6.52
N SER A 90 4.53 -17.26 -7.59
CA SER A 90 3.49 -16.29 -7.95
C SER A 90 2.12 -16.96 -8.18
N ILE A 91 2.12 -18.20 -8.71
CA ILE A 91 0.91 -19.00 -8.92
C ILE A 91 0.27 -19.39 -7.57
N ALA A 92 1.08 -19.83 -6.60
CA ALA A 92 0.60 -20.17 -5.26
C ALA A 92 0.04 -18.95 -4.51
N LEU A 93 0.53 -17.76 -4.85
CA LEU A 93 0.02 -16.47 -4.36
C LEU A 93 -1.18 -15.94 -5.14
N LEU A 94 -1.67 -16.67 -6.14
CA LEU A 94 -2.73 -16.25 -7.05
C LEU A 94 -2.43 -14.90 -7.73
N ARG A 95 -1.14 -14.64 -7.98
CA ARG A 95 -0.67 -13.42 -8.62
C ARG A 95 -0.79 -13.55 -10.14
N ASP A 96 -1.55 -12.65 -10.76
CA ASP A 96 -1.72 -12.54 -12.21
C ASP A 96 -1.22 -11.18 -12.68
N ASP A 97 0.02 -11.13 -13.16
CA ASP A 97 0.69 -9.89 -13.57
C ASP A 97 0.31 -9.43 -14.99
N ARG A 98 -0.71 -10.02 -15.63
CA ARG A 98 -1.12 -9.63 -16.99
C ARG A 98 -1.81 -8.26 -17.00
N PRO A 99 -1.66 -7.46 -18.06
CA PRO A 99 -2.32 -6.17 -18.19
C PRO A 99 -3.85 -6.28 -18.06
N GLY A 100 -4.45 -5.39 -17.28
CA GLY A 100 -5.91 -5.35 -17.07
C GLY A 100 -6.49 -6.52 -16.23
N ALA A 101 -5.67 -7.51 -15.86
CA ALA A 101 -6.11 -8.63 -15.04
C ALA A 101 -6.31 -8.21 -13.57
N THR A 102 -7.20 -8.92 -12.89
CA THR A 102 -7.33 -8.84 -11.43
C THR A 102 -6.17 -9.62 -10.82
N ASN A 103 -5.43 -8.95 -9.94
CA ASN A 103 -4.22 -9.46 -9.32
C ASN A 103 -4.35 -9.46 -7.79
N LEU A 104 -3.70 -10.41 -7.13
CA LEU A 104 -3.62 -10.51 -5.67
C LEU A 104 -2.19 -10.22 -5.23
N VAL A 105 -2.01 -9.04 -4.66
CA VAL A 105 -0.70 -8.49 -4.33
C VAL A 105 -0.48 -8.52 -2.82
N VAL A 106 0.65 -9.04 -2.38
CA VAL A 106 0.99 -9.12 -0.95
C VAL A 106 1.85 -7.92 -0.55
N PHE A 107 1.28 -7.11 0.33
CA PHE A 107 1.95 -6.01 1.00
C PHE A 107 2.44 -6.47 2.36
N TYR A 108 3.59 -5.97 2.78
CA TYR A 108 4.06 -6.12 4.14
C TYR A 108 4.58 -4.79 4.68
N PHE A 109 4.55 -4.66 6.00
CA PHE A 109 5.06 -3.49 6.71
C PHE A 109 5.52 -3.88 8.12
N ARG A 110 6.42 -3.08 8.69
CA ARG A 110 6.97 -3.25 10.04
C ARG A 110 6.77 -1.96 10.82
N LEU A 111 6.23 -2.07 12.02
CA LEU A 111 5.97 -0.90 12.85
C LEU A 111 7.16 -0.61 13.76
N ASN A 112 7.44 0.67 13.99
CA ASN A 112 8.54 1.04 14.88
C ASN A 112 8.15 0.99 16.36
N ALA A 113 6.87 1.14 16.64
CA ALA A 113 6.29 1.06 17.96
C ALA A 113 4.83 0.62 17.82
N ARG A 114 4.21 0.24 18.95
CA ARG A 114 2.76 0.10 19.01
C ARG A 114 2.08 1.38 18.48
N PRO A 115 1.04 1.28 17.63
CA PRO A 115 0.23 2.44 17.25
C PRO A 115 -0.38 3.06 18.51
N LEU A 116 -0.03 4.32 18.79
CA LEU A 116 -0.58 5.08 19.92
C LEU A 116 -1.71 5.96 19.40
N LEU A 117 -2.92 5.42 19.35
CA LEU A 117 -4.14 6.15 18.99
C LEU A 117 -5.06 6.23 20.22
N PRO A 118 -5.73 7.38 20.45
CA PRO A 118 -6.59 7.54 21.61
C PRO A 118 -7.80 6.58 21.52
N PRO A 119 -8.36 6.15 22.67
CA PRO A 119 -9.55 5.29 22.70
C PRO A 119 -10.79 5.90 22.04
N SER A 120 -10.82 7.21 21.76
CA SER A 120 -11.92 7.86 21.03
C SER A 120 -11.95 7.53 19.54
N VAL A 121 -10.86 7.00 18.98
CA VAL A 121 -10.75 6.63 17.57
C VAL A 121 -11.05 5.14 17.44
N SER A 122 -12.12 4.76 16.74
CA SER A 122 -12.55 3.36 16.60
C SER A 122 -11.70 2.54 15.62
N VAL A 123 -11.11 3.20 14.61
CA VAL A 123 -10.35 2.55 13.54
C VAL A 123 -9.06 3.30 13.20
N VAL A 124 -8.03 2.53 12.87
CA VAL A 124 -6.75 2.94 12.32
C VAL A 124 -6.79 2.79 10.79
N PRO A 125 -6.57 3.85 10.01
CA PRO A 125 -6.53 3.73 8.57
C PRO A 125 -5.21 3.08 8.12
N LEU A 126 -5.30 2.07 7.26
CA LEU A 126 -4.21 1.56 6.44
C LEU A 126 -4.45 2.04 5.00
N ALA A 127 -3.65 3.01 4.55
CA ALA A 127 -3.80 3.60 3.23
C ALA A 127 -2.77 3.01 2.26
N LEU A 128 -3.24 2.52 1.12
CA LEU A 128 -2.41 2.05 0.01
C LEU A 128 -2.53 3.04 -1.13
N ARG A 129 -1.38 3.43 -1.70
CA ARG A 129 -1.30 4.26 -2.89
C ARG A 129 -0.43 3.56 -3.89
N GLY A 130 -1.03 3.16 -5.00
CA GLY A 130 -0.38 2.48 -6.09
C GLY A 130 0.09 3.39 -7.21
N PRO A 131 0.90 2.82 -8.13
CA PRO A 131 1.22 3.41 -9.40
C PRO A 131 -0.05 3.79 -10.18
N LEU A 132 0.09 4.73 -11.12
CA LEU A 132 -1.02 5.13 -11.99
C LEU A 132 -1.54 3.92 -12.78
N GLY A 133 -2.86 3.88 -12.92
CA GLY A 133 -3.58 2.85 -13.70
C GLY A 133 -3.86 1.55 -12.95
N PHE A 134 -3.27 1.31 -11.78
CA PHE A 134 -3.82 0.33 -10.85
C PHE A 134 -5.19 0.79 -10.36
N ILE A 135 -6.12 -0.14 -10.19
CA ILE A 135 -7.48 0.17 -9.74
C ILE A 135 -7.86 -0.73 -8.57
N PHE A 136 -8.15 -0.11 -7.44
CA PHE A 136 -8.87 -0.73 -6.33
C PHE A 136 -10.37 -0.56 -6.55
N GLU A 137 -11.13 -1.62 -6.30
CA GLU A 137 -12.60 -1.58 -6.33
C GLU A 137 -13.12 -0.68 -5.21
N GLU A 138 -14.23 0.03 -5.46
CA GLU A 138 -14.82 0.96 -4.48
C GLU A 138 -15.10 0.27 -3.15
N PHE A 139 -15.64 -0.95 -3.18
CA PHE A 139 -15.85 -1.80 -2.01
C PHE A 139 -14.86 -2.96 -2.02
N CYS A 140 -13.60 -2.66 -1.73
CA CYS A 140 -12.49 -3.61 -1.86
C CYS A 140 -12.38 -4.63 -0.73
N PHE A 141 -13.33 -4.67 0.22
CA PHE A 141 -13.18 -5.44 1.47
C PHE A 141 -13.03 -6.94 1.23
N ASP A 142 -13.83 -7.51 0.32
CA ASP A 142 -13.75 -8.93 -0.07
C ASP A 142 -12.42 -9.30 -0.76
N GLY A 143 -11.67 -8.28 -1.18
CA GLY A 143 -10.35 -8.40 -1.78
C GLY A 143 -9.20 -8.33 -0.77
N VAL A 144 -9.45 -8.10 0.51
CA VAL A 144 -8.41 -7.94 1.54
C VAL A 144 -8.33 -9.17 2.43
N LYS A 145 -7.11 -9.72 2.57
CA LYS A 145 -6.81 -10.81 3.50
C LYS A 145 -5.57 -10.51 4.31
N VAL A 146 -5.64 -10.66 5.62
CA VAL A 146 -4.46 -10.61 6.49
C VAL A 146 -3.75 -11.95 6.44
N LEU A 147 -2.42 -11.91 6.38
CA LEU A 147 -1.62 -13.13 6.33
C LEU A 147 -0.98 -13.37 7.69
N SER A 148 -0.96 -14.62 8.12
CA SER A 148 -0.32 -15.06 9.36
C SER A 148 0.57 -16.28 9.10
N PRO A 149 1.63 -16.50 9.88
CA PRO A 149 2.37 -17.76 9.84
C PRO A 149 1.43 -18.93 10.13
N ALA A 150 1.62 -20.06 9.44
CA ALA A 150 0.82 -21.26 9.65
C ALA A 150 0.81 -21.64 11.12
N ASN A 151 -0.40 -21.99 11.56
CA ASN A 151 -0.79 -22.29 12.92
C ASN A 151 -1.05 -21.06 13.81
N PRO A 152 -1.99 -20.17 13.45
CA PRO A 152 -2.67 -19.43 14.49
C PRO A 152 -3.56 -20.44 15.23
N MET A 153 -3.06 -21.03 16.31
CA MET A 153 -3.97 -21.55 17.33
C MET A 153 -4.94 -20.39 17.62
N ASN A 154 -6.21 -20.54 17.22
CA ASN A 154 -7.34 -19.66 17.53
C ASN A 154 -7.83 -18.58 16.51
N THR A 155 -7.74 -18.74 15.18
CA THR A 155 -8.39 -17.81 14.19
C THR A 155 -9.81 -18.19 13.73
N SER A 156 -10.56 -18.99 14.49
CA SER A 156 -11.89 -19.47 14.06
C SER A 156 -12.94 -18.38 13.81
N ARG A 157 -12.74 -17.13 14.27
CA ARG A 157 -13.68 -16.01 14.02
C ARG A 157 -13.47 -15.29 12.68
N TYR A 158 -12.37 -15.53 11.95
CA TYR A 158 -11.98 -14.71 10.79
C TYR A 158 -11.50 -15.52 9.58
N SER A 159 -11.96 -16.77 9.41
CA SER A 159 -11.50 -17.67 8.33
C SER A 159 -11.58 -17.07 6.92
N ASN A 160 -12.49 -16.13 6.69
CA ASN A 160 -12.73 -15.55 5.36
C ASN A 160 -11.72 -14.43 5.01
N ILE A 161 -11.07 -13.83 6.02
CA ILE A 161 -10.11 -12.74 5.86
C ILE A 161 -8.69 -13.13 6.27
N THR A 162 -8.45 -14.33 6.80
CA THR A 162 -7.11 -14.81 7.16
C THR A 162 -6.56 -15.77 6.09
N GLY A 163 -5.31 -15.57 5.67
CA GLY A 163 -4.57 -16.49 4.81
C GLY A 163 -3.23 -16.92 5.43
N SER A 164 -2.65 -17.99 4.89
CA SER A 164 -1.29 -18.42 5.23
C SER A 164 -0.25 -17.57 4.53
N PHE A 165 0.85 -17.28 5.22
CA PHE A 165 1.96 -16.53 4.64
C PHE A 165 2.82 -17.48 3.76
N PRO A 166 3.19 -17.11 2.53
CA PRO A 166 3.82 -18.04 1.56
C PRO A 166 5.25 -18.49 1.91
N CYS A 167 5.84 -17.88 2.93
CA CYS A 167 7.23 -18.03 3.36
C CYS A 167 7.41 -19.06 4.47
N GLU A 168 6.43 -19.97 4.63
CA GLU A 168 6.42 -20.92 5.72
C GLU A 168 7.53 -21.97 5.64
N HIS A 169 7.88 -22.48 6.82
CA HIS A 169 8.88 -23.50 7.11
C HIS A 169 9.18 -24.47 5.95
N GLY A 170 10.45 -24.49 5.53
CA GLY A 170 10.94 -25.35 4.45
C GLY A 170 11.90 -24.59 3.55
N VAL A 171 11.83 -24.88 2.25
CA VAL A 171 12.76 -24.38 1.23
C VAL A 171 12.66 -22.86 1.05
N THR A 172 11.48 -22.26 1.26
CA THR A 172 11.26 -20.83 0.97
C THR A 172 11.63 -19.89 2.12
N ALA A 173 11.72 -20.37 3.36
CA ALA A 173 12.06 -19.56 4.53
C ALA A 173 13.50 -19.00 4.51
N HIS A 174 14.38 -19.59 3.71
CA HIS A 174 15.77 -19.17 3.53
C HIS A 174 15.99 -18.31 2.27
N GLU A 175 14.94 -18.08 1.49
CA GLU A 175 15.02 -17.34 0.24
C GLU A 175 15.15 -15.83 0.50
N SER A 176 15.99 -15.14 -0.27
CA SER A 176 16.25 -13.71 -0.10
C SER A 176 15.03 -12.81 -0.39
N TRP A 177 14.07 -13.28 -1.18
CA TRP A 177 12.82 -12.58 -1.46
C TRP A 177 11.78 -12.69 -0.33
N CYS A 178 12.05 -13.57 0.64
CA CYS A 178 11.14 -13.96 1.68
C CYS A 178 11.61 -13.41 3.04
N PRO A 179 10.92 -12.40 3.62
CA PRO A 179 11.39 -11.80 4.87
C PRO A 179 11.29 -12.81 6.03
N SER A 180 12.34 -12.88 6.85
CA SER A 180 12.56 -13.98 7.80
C SER A 180 11.68 -13.96 9.05
N THR A 181 10.94 -12.88 9.32
CA THR A 181 10.16 -12.72 10.57
C THR A 181 8.83 -12.02 10.34
N PHE A 182 7.73 -12.77 10.37
CA PHE A 182 6.36 -12.25 10.37
C PHE A 182 5.64 -12.62 11.67
N ALA A 183 4.89 -11.68 12.22
CA ALA A 183 3.95 -11.96 13.29
C ALA A 183 2.63 -12.45 12.71
N ALA A 184 1.91 -13.25 13.49
CA ALA A 184 0.49 -13.44 13.25
C ALA A 184 -0.24 -12.09 13.36
N TRP A 185 -1.20 -11.87 12.48
CA TRP A 185 -2.02 -10.66 12.57
C TRP A 185 -2.79 -10.68 13.89
N PRO A 186 -2.79 -9.59 14.69
CA PRO A 186 -3.41 -9.60 16.01
C PRO A 186 -4.89 -10.00 15.94
N PRO A 187 -5.34 -10.95 16.78
CA PRO A 187 -6.76 -11.30 16.85
C PRO A 187 -7.59 -10.06 17.17
N LEU A 188 -8.77 -9.93 16.54
CA LEU A 188 -9.70 -8.79 16.63
C LEU A 188 -9.27 -7.51 15.89
N LEU A 189 -8.03 -7.42 15.40
CA LEU A 189 -7.59 -6.27 14.59
C LEU A 189 -7.62 -6.56 13.09
N GLY A 190 -8.37 -7.57 12.65
CA GLY A 190 -8.61 -7.80 11.22
C GLY A 190 -9.30 -6.60 10.57
N PRO A 191 -9.06 -6.30 9.28
CA PRO A 191 -9.80 -5.29 8.54
C PRO A 191 -11.30 -5.43 8.74
N VAL A 192 -11.99 -4.30 8.86
CA VAL A 192 -13.46 -4.24 8.99
C VAL A 192 -14.14 -3.52 7.83
N ASP A 193 -13.38 -2.78 7.03
CA ASP A 193 -13.88 -2.09 5.85
C ASP A 193 -12.73 -1.79 4.87
N CYS A 194 -13.04 -1.55 3.61
CA CYS A 194 -12.07 -1.14 2.58
C CYS A 194 -12.78 -0.29 1.52
N TRP A 195 -12.30 0.94 1.34
CA TRP A 195 -12.78 1.83 0.31
C TRP A 195 -11.69 2.15 -0.72
N GLY A 196 -11.95 1.78 -1.98
CA GLY A 196 -11.05 2.04 -3.10
C GLY A 196 -11.44 3.28 -3.89
N SER A 197 -10.44 3.98 -4.40
CA SER A 197 -10.61 5.11 -5.32
C SER A 197 -9.44 5.14 -6.30
N GLY A 198 -9.66 4.61 -7.51
CA GLY A 198 -8.63 4.48 -8.55
C GLY A 198 -7.39 3.76 -8.02
N SER A 199 -6.23 4.39 -8.10
CA SER A 199 -4.96 3.83 -7.63
C SER A 199 -4.78 3.88 -6.11
N THR A 200 -5.81 4.17 -5.33
CA THR A 200 -5.71 4.28 -3.87
C THR A 200 -6.76 3.42 -3.18
N ALA A 201 -6.44 2.91 -1.99
CA ALA A 201 -7.39 2.24 -1.11
C ALA A 201 -7.15 2.65 0.33
N MET A 202 -8.23 2.74 1.10
CA MET A 202 -8.20 2.94 2.54
C MET A 202 -8.87 1.75 3.22
N ILE A 203 -8.08 0.99 3.97
CA ILE A 203 -8.52 -0.18 4.72
C ILE A 203 -8.69 0.24 6.19
N SER A 204 -9.85 -0.01 6.76
CA SER A 204 -10.15 0.30 8.16
C SER A 204 -9.77 -0.87 9.05
N VAL A 205 -8.81 -0.66 9.95
CA VAL A 205 -8.36 -1.66 10.93
C VAL A 205 -8.84 -1.23 12.31
N PRO A 206 -9.45 -2.08 13.14
CA PRO A 206 -9.88 -1.69 14.49
C PRO A 206 -8.74 -1.10 15.33
N ASN A 207 -9.02 -0.06 16.11
CA ASN A 207 -8.07 0.46 17.07
C ASN A 207 -8.13 -0.36 18.35
N TYR A 208 -7.00 -0.96 18.74
CA TYR A 208 -6.89 -1.73 19.97
C TYR A 208 -7.33 -0.94 21.21
N ALA A 209 -6.90 0.32 21.35
CA ALA A 209 -7.21 1.13 22.52
C ALA A 209 -8.72 1.43 22.65
N TYR A 210 -9.43 1.56 21.53
CA TYR A 210 -10.89 1.69 21.51
C TYR A 210 -11.57 0.39 21.94
N LEU A 211 -11.08 -0.76 21.47
CA LEU A 211 -11.64 -2.06 21.85
C LEU A 211 -11.38 -2.36 23.33
N GLU A 212 -10.19 -2.06 23.84
CA GLU A 212 -9.81 -2.26 25.23
C GLU A 212 -10.72 -1.48 26.19
N ASP A 213 -10.94 -0.19 25.92
CA ASP A 213 -11.82 0.69 26.71
C ASP A 213 -13.28 0.18 26.73
N ARG A 214 -13.77 -0.32 25.60
CA ARG A 214 -15.15 -0.81 25.44
C ARG A 214 -15.37 -2.22 25.98
N MET A 215 -14.36 -3.08 25.96
CA MET A 215 -14.51 -4.48 26.34
C MET A 215 -14.39 -4.71 27.85
N GLN A 216 -13.89 -3.76 28.63
CA GLN A 216 -13.81 -3.68 30.10
C GLN A 216 -13.33 -4.92 30.91
N GLN A 217 -13.10 -6.08 30.29
CA GLN A 217 -12.76 -7.37 30.90
C GLN A 217 -12.52 -8.45 29.82
N ALA A 218 -11.57 -8.24 28.90
CA ALA A 218 -11.16 -9.34 28.01
C ALA A 218 -10.32 -10.36 28.80
N PRO A 219 -10.72 -11.64 28.93
CA PRO A 219 -10.05 -12.63 29.78
C PRO A 219 -8.75 -13.19 29.17
N VAL A 220 -8.20 -12.54 28.14
CA VAL A 220 -6.97 -12.96 27.46
C VAL A 220 -6.22 -11.69 27.10
N ALA A 221 -4.91 -11.67 27.32
CA ALA A 221 -4.04 -10.59 26.86
C ALA A 221 -4.03 -10.57 25.32
N TYR A 222 -5.02 -9.91 24.72
CA TYR A 222 -5.00 -9.60 23.31
C TYR A 222 -3.93 -8.53 23.12
N TYR A 223 -2.82 -8.88 22.48
CA TYR A 223 -1.78 -7.92 22.18
C TYR A 223 -2.12 -7.27 20.83
N GLY A 224 -2.27 -5.94 20.81
CA GLY A 224 -2.29 -5.20 19.54
C GLY A 224 -0.96 -5.31 18.79
N PHE A 225 -0.86 -4.69 17.61
CA PHE A 225 0.35 -4.75 16.79
C PHE A 225 1.62 -4.47 17.61
N GLU A 226 2.65 -5.27 17.43
CA GLU A 226 3.90 -5.20 18.16
C GLU A 226 4.92 -4.35 17.41
N ALA A 227 5.85 -3.78 18.18
CA ALA A 227 6.99 -3.07 17.61
C ALA A 227 7.96 -4.07 16.98
N ASP A 228 8.63 -3.66 15.92
CA ASP A 228 9.76 -4.38 15.34
C ASP A 228 9.42 -5.77 14.76
N VAL A 229 8.15 -6.02 14.44
CA VAL A 229 7.72 -7.24 13.72
C VAL A 229 6.95 -6.90 12.45
N ALA A 230 7.11 -7.72 11.40
CA ALA A 230 6.43 -7.53 10.14
C ALA A 230 5.03 -8.13 10.14
N TYR A 231 4.09 -7.41 9.55
CA TYR A 231 2.72 -7.84 9.28
C TYR A 231 2.49 -7.81 7.77
N ALA A 232 1.66 -8.73 7.27
CA ALA A 232 1.36 -8.84 5.86
C ALA A 232 -0.13 -8.90 5.59
N LEU A 233 -0.53 -8.33 4.45
CA LEU A 233 -1.87 -8.45 3.90
C LEU A 233 -1.79 -8.67 2.38
N GLN A 234 -2.66 -9.53 1.87
CA GLN A 234 -2.95 -9.68 0.47
C GLN A 234 -4.12 -8.76 0.09
N VAL A 235 -3.98 -8.04 -1.01
CA VAL A 235 -4.99 -7.10 -1.50
C VAL A 235 -5.25 -7.36 -2.98
N ARG A 236 -6.52 -7.44 -3.34
CA ARG A 236 -6.99 -7.49 -4.72
C ARG A 236 -6.87 -6.12 -5.37
N VAL A 237 -6.22 -6.07 -6.53
CA VAL A 237 -6.07 -4.86 -7.33
C VAL A 237 -6.16 -5.23 -8.82
N LYS A 238 -6.73 -4.37 -9.64
CA LYS A 238 -6.70 -4.53 -11.09
C LYS A 238 -5.44 -3.87 -11.65
N ASN A 239 -4.70 -4.62 -12.46
CA ASN A 239 -3.48 -4.13 -13.11
C ASN A 239 -3.82 -3.07 -14.17
N PRO A 240 -2.90 -2.12 -14.43
CA PRO A 240 -3.05 -1.25 -15.59
C PRO A 240 -2.95 -2.03 -16.90
N PHE A 241 -3.48 -1.47 -17.99
CA PHE A 241 -3.33 -2.03 -19.34
C PHE A 241 -1.97 -1.75 -19.97
N GLN A 242 -1.22 -0.79 -19.43
CA GLN A 242 0.10 -0.38 -19.90
C GLN A 242 0.95 0.07 -18.71
N ASP A 243 2.26 -0.06 -18.81
CA ASP A 243 3.16 0.42 -17.77
C ASP A 243 3.20 1.95 -17.76
N TYR A 244 2.83 2.55 -16.62
CA TYR A 244 2.99 3.97 -16.38
C TYR A 244 4.32 4.22 -15.67
N ALA A 245 5.35 4.60 -16.44
CA ALA A 245 6.67 4.95 -15.92
C ALA A 245 6.64 6.13 -14.93
N PRO A 246 7.65 6.21 -14.04
CA PRO A 246 7.84 5.34 -12.89
C PRO A 246 7.04 5.87 -11.70
N THR A 247 5.92 5.22 -11.38
CA THR A 247 5.17 5.51 -10.16
C THR A 247 5.37 4.39 -9.13
N LYS A 248 5.49 4.76 -7.86
CA LYS A 248 5.86 3.86 -6.77
C LYS A 248 4.66 3.57 -5.87
N TRP A 249 4.68 2.43 -5.21
CA TRP A 249 3.74 2.13 -4.14
C TRP A 249 4.11 2.87 -2.86
N VAL A 250 3.11 3.24 -2.08
CA VAL A 250 3.27 3.81 -0.73
C VAL A 250 2.22 3.20 0.18
N LEU A 251 2.64 2.86 1.41
CA LEU A 251 1.77 2.29 2.44
C LEU A 251 1.86 3.17 3.69
N ASP A 252 0.71 3.63 4.17
CA ASP A 252 0.59 4.34 5.44
C ASP A 252 -0.25 3.51 6.42
N PHE A 253 0.12 3.52 7.69
CA PHE A 253 -0.65 2.89 8.75
C PHE A 253 -0.76 3.84 9.95
N GLY A 254 -1.97 4.31 10.22
CA GLY A 254 -2.23 5.34 11.23
C GLY A 254 -1.47 6.64 10.91
N HIS A 255 -0.45 6.95 11.73
CA HIS A 255 0.40 8.14 11.56
C HIS A 255 1.80 7.82 11.03
N GLU A 256 2.07 6.57 10.64
CA GLU A 256 3.35 6.15 10.10
C GLU A 256 3.24 5.90 8.59
N ALA A 257 4.18 6.46 7.82
CA ALA A 257 4.22 6.33 6.36
C ALA A 257 5.48 5.60 5.91
N SER A 258 5.36 4.76 4.88
CA SER A 258 6.49 4.08 4.25
C SER A 258 7.30 5.02 3.36
N LYS A 259 8.52 4.60 3.02
CA LYS A 259 9.17 5.12 1.81
C LYS A 259 8.44 4.58 0.58
N PRO A 260 8.38 5.32 -0.53
CA PRO A 260 7.87 4.77 -1.77
C PRO A 260 8.72 3.58 -2.25
N PHE A 261 8.09 2.44 -2.50
CA PHE A 261 8.74 1.19 -2.92
C PHE A 261 8.35 0.78 -4.35
N SER A 262 9.20 -0.06 -4.95
CA SER A 262 9.07 -0.46 -6.35
C SER A 262 7.79 -1.27 -6.59
N SER A 263 7.23 -1.10 -7.78
CA SER A 263 6.16 -1.97 -8.29
C SER A 263 6.73 -3.29 -8.85
N PHE A 264 5.85 -4.17 -9.29
CA PHE A 264 6.18 -5.32 -10.12
C PHE A 264 6.02 -4.99 -11.60
N VAL A 265 6.64 -5.82 -12.45
CA VAL A 265 6.59 -5.71 -13.91
C VAL A 265 5.35 -6.42 -14.45
N LEU A 266 4.59 -5.77 -15.32
CA LEU A 266 3.47 -6.42 -16.00
C LEU A 266 3.97 -7.44 -17.03
N LYS A 267 3.36 -8.61 -17.04
CA LYS A 267 3.64 -9.66 -18.03
C LYS A 267 2.79 -9.43 -19.27
N THR A 268 3.38 -8.78 -20.27
CA THR A 268 2.71 -8.46 -21.54
C THR A 268 2.58 -9.66 -22.49
N PHE A 269 3.39 -10.71 -22.29
CA PHE A 269 3.35 -11.92 -23.09
C PHE A 269 2.79 -13.09 -22.30
N ASP A 270 1.74 -13.70 -22.84
CA ASP A 270 1.29 -15.01 -22.40
C ASP A 270 2.26 -16.05 -22.95
N VAL A 271 3.08 -16.67 -22.10
CA VAL A 271 4.08 -17.67 -22.52
C VAL A 271 3.46 -18.92 -23.15
N THR A 272 2.17 -19.17 -22.95
CA THR A 272 1.47 -20.32 -23.55
C THR A 272 0.83 -20.00 -24.90
N MET A 273 0.52 -18.73 -25.17
CA MET A 273 -0.15 -18.29 -26.40
C MET A 273 0.73 -17.44 -27.33
N THR A 274 1.80 -16.84 -26.82
CA THR A 274 2.64 -15.92 -27.57
C THR A 274 3.75 -16.69 -28.29
N ASN A 275 3.56 -16.91 -29.59
CA ASN A 275 4.65 -17.35 -30.46
C ASN A 275 5.38 -16.11 -31.01
N LEU A 276 6.61 -15.90 -30.57
CA LEU A 276 7.50 -14.90 -31.18
C LEU A 276 7.99 -15.44 -32.52
N ARG A 277 7.63 -14.77 -33.61
CA ARG A 277 8.16 -15.05 -34.95
C ARG A 277 9.08 -13.90 -35.38
N PRO A 278 10.28 -14.18 -35.93
CA PRO A 278 11.13 -13.13 -36.49
C PRO A 278 10.38 -12.35 -37.58
N ALA A 279 10.29 -11.03 -37.45
CA ALA A 279 9.56 -10.17 -38.39
C ALA A 279 10.37 -9.79 -39.65
N SER A 280 11.70 -9.92 -39.59
CA SER A 280 12.57 -9.85 -40.76
C SER A 280 13.78 -10.76 -40.57
N MET A 281 14.15 -11.47 -41.62
CA MET A 281 15.46 -12.08 -41.74
C MET A 281 16.25 -11.20 -42.72
N THR A 282 17.19 -10.40 -42.22
CA THR A 282 18.31 -10.01 -43.09
C THR A 282 19.04 -11.28 -43.46
N VAL A 283 19.49 -11.40 -44.72
CA VAL A 283 20.27 -12.55 -45.22
C VAL A 283 21.50 -12.71 -44.33
N SER A 284 21.41 -13.58 -43.33
CA SER A 284 22.49 -13.85 -42.41
C SER A 284 23.44 -14.85 -43.04
N SER A 285 24.74 -14.58 -42.91
CA SER A 285 25.79 -15.57 -43.11
C SER A 285 25.49 -16.78 -42.21
N PRO A 286 25.88 -18.02 -42.60
CA PRO A 286 25.56 -19.26 -41.85
C PRO A 286 26.06 -19.32 -40.39
N ASN A 287 26.63 -18.24 -39.84
CA ASN A 287 27.17 -18.15 -38.49
C ASN A 287 26.48 -17.10 -37.59
N ASP A 288 25.44 -16.40 -38.04
CA ASP A 288 24.73 -15.45 -37.17
C ASP A 288 23.72 -16.17 -36.27
N ILE A 289 24.04 -16.30 -34.99
CA ILE A 289 23.13 -16.82 -33.96
C ILE A 289 22.38 -15.64 -33.34
N VAL A 290 21.07 -15.57 -33.54
CA VAL A 290 20.20 -14.65 -32.80
C VAL A 290 19.82 -15.31 -31.49
N THR A 291 20.47 -14.90 -30.39
CA THR A 291 20.09 -15.32 -29.03
C THR A 291 18.94 -14.47 -28.52
N VAL A 292 17.79 -15.10 -28.29
CA VAL A 292 16.70 -14.50 -27.51
C VAL A 292 16.90 -14.88 -26.05
N GLU A 293 17.22 -13.89 -25.22
CA GLU A 293 17.39 -14.12 -23.78
C GLU A 293 16.01 -14.22 -23.10
N ASN A 294 15.67 -15.41 -22.61
CA ASN A 294 14.53 -15.61 -21.74
C ASN A 294 15.02 -15.54 -20.27
N PRO A 295 14.59 -14.55 -19.47
CA PRO A 295 15.05 -14.40 -18.10
C PRO A 295 14.65 -15.57 -17.18
N ASN A 296 13.84 -16.53 -17.64
CA ASN A 296 13.38 -17.68 -16.87
C ASN A 296 13.92 -19.06 -17.33
N ALA A 297 14.71 -19.15 -18.42
CA ALA A 297 15.07 -20.47 -18.99
C ALA A 297 16.55 -20.65 -19.39
N GLY A 298 17.40 -19.64 -19.25
CA GLY A 298 18.75 -19.68 -19.81
C GLY A 298 18.74 -19.65 -21.35
N PHE A 299 19.92 -19.68 -21.97
CA PHE A 299 20.07 -19.66 -23.43
C PHE A 299 19.41 -20.89 -24.05
N LEU A 300 18.30 -20.70 -24.77
CA LEU A 300 17.78 -21.71 -25.67
C LEU A 300 18.38 -21.45 -27.06
N PRO A 301 19.26 -22.33 -27.57
CA PRO A 301 19.68 -22.23 -28.95
C PRO A 301 18.46 -22.53 -29.82
N VAL A 302 18.08 -21.54 -30.62
CA VAL A 302 17.16 -21.77 -31.73
C VAL A 302 18.03 -22.27 -32.88
N ASN A 303 18.06 -23.59 -33.08
CA ASN A 303 18.58 -24.12 -34.34
C ASN A 303 17.56 -23.78 -35.44
N ILE A 304 18.06 -23.11 -36.48
CA ILE A 304 17.35 -22.84 -37.74
C ILE A 304 17.38 -24.11 -38.59
#